data_AF-A0A9P2EDC2-F1
#
_entry.id   AF-A0A9P2EDC2-F1
#
_cell.length_a   1.000
_cell.length_b   1.000
_cell.length_c   1.000
_cell.angle_alpha   90.00
_cell.angle_beta   90.00
_cell.angle_gamma   90.00
#
_symmetry.space_group_name_H-M   'P 1'
#
loop_
_entity.id
_entity.type
_entity.pdbx_description
1 polymer ?
#
loop_
_entity_poly.entity_id
_entity_poly.type
_entity_poly.pdbx_seq_one_letter_code
_entity_poly.pdbx_strand_id
1 'polypeptide(L)'
;LDLSNFDTSSVTTMSYMFQLCPALKSLYLDNFTDAAIMTGMFGGTTSLTYLFVSHNLSTFNNLENTSWYDEKNWVQFSNLSQLQTYHRQQSEPTGYRKGAFLSLTMDAMGGQFEDAEEQKVQNKVSGEYWDEIVPVKEGHYFDGWYLNQDCTNKFDFSLPADASITIYAKWIENYTVIIPASISLNETSELKVEGINRGDKNLSVGLNRTAMSVSESNKLTLANTADTTVQCLAPLSWDGSETNPEKAILTLAPGSEITEGDAVMAIEAPENIQAGKYTGNLVFSIKYE
;
A
#
# COMPACT_ATOMS: atom_id res chain seq x y z
N LEU A 1 16.03 4.99 27.35
CA LEU A 1 15.71 5.17 28.78
C LEU A 1 14.56 6.15 28.83
N ASP A 2 13.44 5.74 29.40
CA ASP A 2 12.27 6.60 29.54
C ASP A 2 12.19 7.09 30.99
N LEU A 3 12.24 8.41 31.18
CA LEU A 3 12.04 9.10 32.46
C LEU A 3 10.91 10.14 32.35
N SER A 4 10.03 10.02 31.35
CA SER A 4 8.89 10.92 31.12
C SER A 4 8.07 11.19 32.38
N ASN A 5 7.88 10.18 33.22
CA ASN A 5 7.09 10.25 34.46
C ASN A 5 7.83 10.85 35.69
N PHE A 6 9.07 11.33 35.55
CA PHE A 6 9.82 11.91 36.67
C PHE A 6 9.52 13.41 36.82
N ASP A 7 8.99 13.80 37.98
CA ASP A 7 8.90 15.20 38.40
C ASP A 7 10.25 15.64 39.00
N THR A 8 10.92 16.61 38.37
CA THR A 8 12.17 17.20 38.88
C THR A 8 12.01 18.61 39.44
N SER A 9 10.78 19.11 39.62
CA SER A 9 10.49 20.48 40.07
C SER A 9 11.13 20.87 41.41
N SER A 10 11.38 19.89 42.27
CA SER A 10 12.02 20.06 43.58
C SER A 10 13.51 19.67 43.60
N VAL A 11 14.10 19.26 42.47
CA VAL A 11 15.49 18.79 42.40
C VAL A 11 16.46 19.97 42.32
N THR A 12 17.33 20.10 43.32
CA THR A 12 18.29 21.22 43.40
C THR A 12 19.59 20.96 42.63
N THR A 13 19.90 19.72 42.25
CA THR A 13 21.12 19.36 41.52
C THR A 13 20.87 18.19 40.56
N MET A 14 21.15 18.40 39.28
CA MET A 14 21.15 17.36 38.24
C MET A 14 22.49 17.27 37.49
N SER A 15 23.57 17.75 38.12
CA SER A 15 24.93 17.61 37.59
C SER A 15 25.28 16.14 37.34
N TYR A 16 25.92 15.88 36.19
CA TYR A 16 26.43 14.57 35.78
C TYR A 16 25.40 13.43 35.68
N MET A 17 24.09 13.73 35.65
CA MET A 17 23.01 12.73 35.75
C MET A 17 23.06 11.61 34.68
N PHE A 18 23.54 11.92 33.46
CA PHE A 18 23.76 10.95 32.37
C PHE A 18 25.24 10.88 31.95
N GLN A 19 26.15 11.38 32.77
CA GLN A 19 27.58 11.38 32.47
C GLN A 19 28.10 9.95 32.30
N LEU A 20 29.01 9.75 31.33
CA LEU A 20 29.66 8.48 31.02
C LEU A 20 28.66 7.32 30.81
N CYS A 21 27.54 7.62 30.15
CA CYS A 21 26.56 6.62 29.70
C CYS A 21 26.69 6.32 28.19
N PRO A 22 27.79 5.71 27.70
CA PRO A 22 28.07 5.56 26.27
C PRO A 22 27.13 4.59 25.55
N ALA A 23 26.33 3.80 26.26
CA ALA A 23 25.34 2.89 25.68
C ALA A 23 23.92 3.49 25.57
N LEU A 24 23.71 4.70 26.12
CA LEU A 24 22.40 5.37 26.11
C LEU A 24 22.10 5.91 24.70
N LYS A 25 21.14 5.28 24.00
CA LYS A 25 20.74 5.67 22.63
C LYS A 25 19.61 6.69 22.55
N SER A 26 18.59 6.52 23.39
CA SER A 26 17.39 7.36 23.43
C SER A 26 17.06 7.75 24.86
N LEU A 27 16.66 8.99 25.08
CA LEU A 27 16.28 9.53 26.40
C LEU A 27 15.02 10.39 26.31
N TYR A 28 14.11 10.24 27.28
CA TYR A 28 12.84 10.97 27.38
C TYR A 28 12.78 11.71 28.73
N LEU A 29 12.65 13.03 28.69
CA LEU A 29 12.74 14.00 29.82
C LEU A 29 11.54 14.96 29.84
N ASP A 30 10.35 14.45 29.55
CA ASP A 30 9.11 15.17 29.23
C ASP A 30 8.66 16.15 30.32
N ASN A 31 8.88 15.79 31.59
CA ASN A 31 8.47 16.56 32.78
C ASN A 31 9.67 17.15 33.57
N PHE A 32 10.87 17.20 32.96
CA PHE A 32 12.04 17.80 33.61
C PHE A 32 11.97 19.33 33.61
N THR A 33 12.46 19.92 34.70
CA THR A 33 12.63 21.36 34.90
C THR A 33 14.10 21.70 35.16
N ASP A 34 14.55 22.92 34.86
CA ASP A 34 15.89 23.35 35.27
C ASP A 34 16.11 23.23 36.79
N ALA A 35 17.31 22.76 37.19
CA ALA A 35 17.76 22.68 38.57
C ALA A 35 18.79 23.78 38.89
N ALA A 36 18.99 24.09 40.18
CA ALA A 36 19.96 25.13 40.58
C ALA A 36 21.42 24.79 40.21
N ILE A 37 21.77 23.51 40.05
CA ILE A 37 23.11 23.06 39.61
C ILE A 37 22.96 21.99 38.52
N MET A 38 23.49 22.26 37.32
CA MET A 38 23.29 21.44 36.11
C MET A 38 24.58 21.23 35.28
N THR A 39 25.71 20.97 35.93
CA THR A 39 27.00 20.85 35.25
C THR A 39 27.19 19.45 34.63
N GLY A 40 27.66 19.38 33.38
CA GLY A 40 28.18 18.12 32.80
C GLY A 40 27.14 17.00 32.56
N MET A 41 25.85 17.32 32.50
CA MET A 41 24.74 16.34 32.46
C MET A 41 24.92 15.23 31.40
N PHE A 42 25.36 15.58 30.18
CA PHE A 42 25.48 14.65 29.04
C PHE A 42 26.94 14.29 28.64
N GLY A 43 27.94 14.65 29.45
CA GLY A 43 29.35 14.39 29.08
C GLY A 43 29.63 12.89 28.95
N GLY A 44 30.12 12.44 27.79
CA GLY A 44 30.36 11.02 27.50
C GLY A 44 29.14 10.20 27.04
N THR A 45 27.98 10.82 26.72
CA THR A 45 26.84 10.09 26.10
C THR A 45 27.04 9.91 24.59
N THR A 46 28.14 9.28 24.20
CA THR A 46 28.63 9.20 22.80
C THR A 46 27.61 8.61 21.81
N SER A 47 26.82 7.62 22.26
CA SER A 47 25.81 6.93 21.43
C SER A 47 24.40 7.54 21.50
N LEU A 48 24.21 8.66 22.19
CA LEU A 48 22.89 9.31 22.28
C LEU A 48 22.51 9.87 20.91
N THR A 49 21.42 9.36 20.34
CA THR A 49 20.91 9.69 19.01
C THR A 49 19.49 10.22 19.01
N TYR A 50 18.76 10.10 20.11
CA TYR A 50 17.43 10.67 20.29
C TYR A 50 17.26 11.22 21.70
N LEU A 51 16.69 12.42 21.81
CA LEU A 51 16.49 13.13 23.06
C LEU A 51 15.15 13.89 23.00
N PHE A 52 14.18 13.48 23.80
CA PHE A 52 12.90 14.19 23.96
C PHE A 52 12.90 14.96 25.28
N VAL A 53 12.52 16.24 25.26
CA VAL A 53 12.70 17.13 26.41
C VAL A 53 11.52 18.07 26.63
N SER A 54 11.09 18.22 27.88
CA SER A 54 10.24 19.34 28.33
C SER A 54 10.77 20.71 27.89
N HIS A 55 9.86 21.62 27.54
CA HIS A 55 10.17 23.04 27.35
C HIS A 55 10.64 23.76 28.64
N ASN A 56 10.45 23.13 29.81
CA ASN A 56 10.86 23.65 31.11
C ASN A 56 12.32 23.36 31.49
N LEU A 57 13.07 22.64 30.64
CA LEU A 57 14.49 22.34 30.82
C LEU A 57 15.34 23.11 29.82
N SER A 58 15.69 24.36 30.13
CA SER A 58 16.31 25.27 29.17
C SER A 58 17.78 24.94 28.82
N THR A 59 18.46 24.12 29.63
CA THR A 59 19.93 23.96 29.58
C THR A 59 20.40 22.52 29.37
N PHE A 60 20.95 22.24 28.18
CA PHE A 60 21.63 20.98 27.85
C PHE A 60 23.15 21.12 27.91
N ASN A 61 23.79 20.70 29.00
CA ASN A 61 25.25 20.82 29.13
C ASN A 61 26.00 19.56 28.69
N ASN A 62 27.07 19.76 27.91
CA ASN A 62 27.97 18.72 27.41
C ASN A 62 27.33 17.65 26.51
N LEU A 63 26.24 18.00 25.80
CA LEU A 63 25.64 17.11 24.80
C LEU A 63 26.61 16.92 23.63
N GLU A 64 27.18 15.72 23.51
CA GLU A 64 28.18 15.40 22.50
C GLU A 64 27.58 15.21 21.09
N ASN A 65 28.41 15.43 20.07
CA ASN A 65 28.10 15.31 18.64
C ASN A 65 27.08 16.33 18.12
N THR A 66 27.58 17.41 17.53
CA THR A 66 26.80 18.58 17.10
C THR A 66 26.16 18.43 15.71
N SER A 67 25.45 17.32 15.48
CA SER A 67 24.70 17.07 14.23
C SER A 67 23.28 16.64 14.57
N TRP A 68 22.65 17.46 15.39
CA TRP A 68 21.27 17.28 15.84
C TRP A 68 20.32 18.00 14.89
N TYR A 69 19.12 17.46 14.78
CA TYR A 69 17.97 18.03 14.09
C TYR A 69 16.78 18.04 15.04
N ASP A 70 15.78 18.87 14.76
CA ASP A 70 14.47 18.71 15.39
C ASP A 70 13.78 17.40 14.93
N GLU A 71 12.75 16.99 15.66
CA GLU A 71 11.99 15.77 15.39
C GLU A 71 11.37 15.71 13.99
N LYS A 72 11.25 16.85 13.31
CA LYS A 72 10.66 16.97 11.96
C LYS A 72 11.70 17.09 10.85
N ASN A 73 13.00 17.09 11.17
CA ASN A 73 14.11 17.36 10.23
C ASN A 73 14.11 18.77 9.60
N TRP A 74 13.30 19.69 10.10
CA TRP A 74 13.13 21.03 9.51
C TRP A 74 14.32 21.95 9.84
N VAL A 75 14.96 21.74 10.99
CA VAL A 75 16.09 22.57 11.44
C VAL A 75 17.27 21.68 11.84
N GLN A 76 18.43 21.95 11.23
CA GLN A 76 19.72 21.38 11.62
C GLN A 76 20.45 22.30 12.61
N PHE A 77 21.01 21.72 13.66
CA PHE A 77 21.85 22.40 14.65
C PHE A 77 23.30 21.95 14.50
N SER A 78 24.15 22.83 13.93
CA SER A 78 25.58 22.60 13.74
C SER A 78 26.39 22.73 15.03
N ASN A 79 25.78 23.27 16.10
CA ASN A 79 26.37 23.36 17.44
C ASN A 79 25.28 23.41 18.54
N LEU A 80 25.71 23.14 19.77
CA LEU A 80 24.85 23.11 20.95
C LEU A 80 24.13 24.44 21.23
N SER A 81 24.76 25.58 20.94
CA SER A 81 24.17 26.90 21.16
C SER A 81 22.97 27.16 20.24
N GLN A 82 23.02 26.68 18.99
CA GLN A 82 21.87 26.72 18.07
C GLN A 82 20.70 25.86 18.60
N LEU A 83 20.98 24.63 19.02
CA LEU A 83 19.95 23.74 19.59
C LEU A 83 19.31 24.34 20.84
N GLN A 84 20.10 24.81 21.81
CA GLN A 84 19.59 25.45 23.03
C GLN A 84 18.80 26.74 22.72
N THR A 85 19.20 27.51 21.72
CA THR A 85 18.49 28.73 21.33
C THR A 85 17.15 28.41 20.66
N TYR A 86 17.08 27.38 19.83
CA TYR A 86 15.83 26.87 19.25
C TYR A 86 14.91 26.24 20.31
N HIS A 87 15.46 25.43 21.23
CA HIS A 87 14.69 24.77 22.28
C HIS A 87 13.99 25.77 23.21
N ARG A 88 14.69 26.85 23.59
CA ARG A 88 14.12 27.93 24.43
C ARG A 88 12.99 28.74 23.77
N GLN A 89 12.65 28.46 22.51
CA GLN A 89 11.47 29.03 21.83
C GLN A 89 10.29 28.05 21.74
N GLN A 90 10.46 26.80 22.18
CA GLN A 90 9.39 25.80 22.13
C GLN A 90 8.45 25.98 23.32
N SER A 91 7.14 25.84 23.07
CA SER A 91 6.10 25.89 24.11
C SER A 91 5.68 24.51 24.62
N GLU A 92 6.18 23.44 23.99
CA GLU A 92 5.80 22.04 24.25
C GLU A 92 7.05 21.16 24.32
N PRO A 93 6.98 19.99 24.98
CA PRO A 93 8.04 18.99 24.92
C PRO A 93 8.42 18.66 23.48
N THR A 94 9.71 18.65 23.17
CA THR A 94 10.23 18.59 21.80
C THR A 94 11.28 17.49 21.66
N GLY A 95 11.15 16.69 20.59
CA GLY A 95 12.16 15.71 20.19
C GLY A 95 13.32 16.33 19.41
N TYR A 96 14.51 15.79 19.67
CA TYR A 96 15.74 16.03 18.93
C TYR A 96 16.34 14.70 18.52
N ARG A 97 16.93 14.64 17.33
CA ARG A 97 17.55 13.43 16.78
C ARG A 97 18.88 13.73 16.09
N LYS A 98 19.81 12.79 16.12
CA LYS A 98 21.17 12.93 15.61
C LYS A 98 21.35 12.19 14.28
N GLY A 99 22.03 12.85 13.35
CA GLY A 99 22.27 12.34 12.00
C GLY A 99 21.27 12.90 10.98
N ALA A 100 21.68 12.99 9.73
CA ALA A 100 20.79 13.40 8.64
C ALA A 100 19.82 12.25 8.35
N PHE A 101 18.57 12.39 8.79
CA PHE A 101 17.51 11.47 8.38
C PHE A 101 17.16 11.73 6.92
N LEU A 102 16.93 10.65 6.20
CA LEU A 102 16.38 10.68 4.85
C LEU A 102 14.85 10.71 4.97
N SER A 103 14.20 11.34 4.00
CA SER A 103 12.74 11.44 3.90
C SER A 103 12.25 10.69 2.68
N LEU A 104 11.26 9.80 2.86
CA LEU A 104 10.50 9.23 1.76
C LEU A 104 9.09 9.82 1.77
N THR A 105 8.76 10.60 0.74
CA THR A 105 7.40 11.09 0.51
C THR A 105 6.70 10.15 -0.48
N MET A 106 5.55 9.62 -0.08
CA MET A 106 4.74 8.66 -0.83
C MET A 106 3.48 9.37 -1.31
N ASP A 107 3.44 9.76 -2.59
CA ASP A 107 2.35 10.50 -3.20
C ASP A 107 1.35 9.56 -3.88
N ALA A 108 0.13 9.48 -3.33
CA ALA A 108 -0.89 8.56 -3.78
C ALA A 108 -1.52 8.93 -5.13
N MET A 109 -1.14 10.04 -5.80
CA MET A 109 -1.55 10.39 -7.17
C MET A 109 -3.08 10.28 -7.39
N GLY A 110 -3.85 10.91 -6.50
CA GLY A 110 -5.31 10.89 -6.49
C GLY A 110 -5.93 9.57 -5.99
N GLY A 111 -5.15 8.74 -5.30
CA GLY A 111 -5.64 7.79 -4.30
C GLY A 111 -5.48 8.37 -2.88
N GLN A 112 -5.82 7.57 -1.86
CA GLN A 112 -5.78 7.98 -0.45
C GLN A 112 -5.28 6.84 0.45
N PHE A 113 -4.66 7.20 1.58
CA PHE A 113 -4.29 6.27 2.65
C PHE A 113 -5.46 6.04 3.64
N GLU A 114 -5.28 5.17 4.64
CA GLU A 114 -6.34 4.80 5.60
C GLU A 114 -6.94 5.98 6.37
N ASP A 115 -6.16 7.04 6.59
CA ASP A 115 -6.58 8.28 7.24
C ASP A 115 -7.00 9.40 6.26
N ALA A 116 -7.28 9.03 5.02
CA ALA A 116 -7.72 9.91 3.93
C ALA A 116 -6.71 11.01 3.52
N GLU A 117 -5.45 10.91 3.93
CA GLU A 117 -4.36 11.72 3.35
C GLU A 117 -3.99 11.21 1.95
N GLU A 118 -3.59 12.11 1.04
CA GLU A 118 -3.05 11.75 -0.29
C GLU A 118 -1.52 11.56 -0.28
N GLN A 119 -0.84 11.95 0.80
CA GLN A 119 0.61 11.82 0.94
C GLN A 119 0.99 11.23 2.30
N LYS A 120 1.98 10.33 2.33
CA LYS A 120 2.63 9.87 3.55
C LYS A 120 4.11 10.21 3.55
N VAL A 121 4.66 10.51 4.72
CA VAL A 121 6.09 10.81 4.88
C VAL A 121 6.70 9.87 5.91
N GLN A 122 7.75 9.15 5.51
CA GLN A 122 8.59 8.37 6.41
C GLN A 122 9.94 9.07 6.62
N ASN A 123 10.52 8.91 7.80
CA ASN A 123 11.87 9.37 8.12
C ASN A 123 12.69 8.19 8.64
N LYS A 124 13.85 7.94 8.04
CA LYS A 124 14.75 6.82 8.37
C LYS A 124 16.20 7.32 8.41
N VAL A 125 17.09 6.68 9.18
CA VAL A 125 18.53 6.96 9.00
C VAL A 125 19.04 6.27 7.74
N SER A 126 20.11 6.78 7.14
CA SER A 126 20.74 6.09 6.01
C SER A 126 21.18 4.68 6.40
N GLY A 127 20.83 3.69 5.57
CA GLY A 127 21.06 2.26 5.84
C GLY A 127 19.86 1.51 6.46
N GLU A 128 18.82 2.20 6.94
CA GLU A 128 17.54 1.57 7.29
C GLU A 128 16.68 1.32 6.05
N TYR A 129 15.64 0.48 6.17
CA TYR A 129 14.71 0.18 5.09
C TYR A 129 13.40 0.97 5.23
N TRP A 130 12.82 1.32 4.10
CA TRP A 130 11.50 1.95 3.99
C TRP A 130 10.40 0.91 4.16
N ASP A 131 9.29 1.30 4.79
CA ASP A 131 8.12 0.44 4.92
C ASP A 131 7.19 0.67 3.71
N GLU A 132 6.67 -0.37 3.04
CA GLU A 132 5.72 -0.17 1.95
C GLU A 132 4.30 0.06 2.52
N ILE A 133 3.79 1.28 2.33
CA ILE A 133 2.40 1.66 2.64
C ILE A 133 1.62 1.69 1.32
N VAL A 134 0.51 0.95 1.24
CA VAL A 134 -0.31 0.82 0.03
C VAL A 134 -1.57 1.69 0.16
N PRO A 135 -1.75 2.72 -0.68
CA PRO A 135 -2.98 3.52 -0.72
C PRO A 135 -4.10 2.77 -1.45
N VAL A 136 -5.31 3.31 -1.42
CA VAL A 136 -6.47 2.85 -2.18
C VAL A 136 -7.02 3.95 -3.09
N LYS A 137 -7.59 3.57 -4.24
CA LYS A 137 -8.25 4.49 -5.17
C LYS A 137 -9.48 3.82 -5.77
N GLU A 138 -10.63 4.48 -5.69
CA GLU A 138 -11.88 3.91 -6.18
C GLU A 138 -11.79 3.63 -7.68
N GLY A 139 -12.28 2.45 -8.12
CA GLY A 139 -12.24 2.05 -9.52
C GLY A 139 -10.84 1.80 -10.08
N HIS A 140 -9.79 1.67 -9.25
CA HIS A 140 -8.42 1.38 -9.71
C HIS A 140 -7.75 0.25 -8.90
N TYR A 141 -6.68 -0.31 -9.47
CA TYR A 141 -5.75 -1.24 -8.86
C TYR A 141 -4.37 -0.57 -8.73
N PHE A 142 -3.66 -0.86 -7.63
CA PHE A 142 -2.34 -0.32 -7.34
C PHE A 142 -1.24 -1.20 -7.96
N ASP A 143 -0.54 -0.68 -8.98
CA ASP A 143 0.53 -1.43 -9.68
C ASP A 143 1.89 -1.34 -8.94
N GLY A 144 2.06 -0.31 -8.12
CA GLY A 144 3.27 -0.08 -7.32
C GLY A 144 3.70 1.37 -7.25
N TRP A 145 4.83 1.57 -6.58
CA TRP A 145 5.49 2.86 -6.39
C TRP A 145 6.55 3.14 -7.46
N TYR A 146 6.66 4.40 -7.90
CA TYR A 146 7.54 4.82 -8.99
C TYR A 146 8.33 6.10 -8.66
N LEU A 147 9.54 6.22 -9.19
CA LEU A 147 10.47 7.35 -8.98
C LEU A 147 10.06 8.64 -9.72
N ASN A 148 9.10 8.55 -10.65
CA ASN A 148 8.66 9.65 -11.50
C ASN A 148 7.15 9.58 -11.77
N GLN A 149 6.51 10.74 -11.97
CA GLN A 149 5.07 10.83 -12.19
C GLN A 149 4.58 10.12 -13.47
N ASP A 150 5.43 10.04 -14.51
CA ASP A 150 5.13 9.25 -15.72
C ASP A 150 5.19 7.72 -15.49
N CYS A 151 5.53 7.30 -14.26
CA CYS A 151 5.53 5.93 -13.78
C CYS A 151 6.33 4.95 -14.66
N THR A 152 7.52 5.36 -15.10
CA THR A 152 8.42 4.52 -15.93
C THR A 152 9.42 3.74 -15.10
N ASN A 153 9.89 4.30 -13.97
CA ASN A 153 10.97 3.74 -13.17
C ASN A 153 10.41 3.26 -11.81
N LYS A 154 10.25 1.94 -11.62
CA LYS A 154 9.68 1.38 -10.39
C LYS A 154 10.64 1.55 -9.20
N PHE A 155 10.11 1.89 -8.04
CA PHE A 155 10.86 1.96 -6.78
C PHE A 155 10.98 0.57 -6.15
N ASP A 156 12.10 0.33 -5.44
CA ASP A 156 12.42 -0.96 -4.83
C ASP A 156 12.66 -0.82 -3.33
N PHE A 157 11.68 -1.24 -2.52
CA PHE A 157 11.74 -1.23 -1.06
C PHE A 157 12.75 -2.24 -0.48
N SER A 158 13.32 -3.14 -1.29
CA SER A 158 14.39 -4.05 -0.86
C SER A 158 15.77 -3.38 -0.80
N LEU A 159 15.88 -2.12 -1.24
CA LEU A 159 17.08 -1.29 -1.09
C LEU A 159 16.99 -0.40 0.17
N PRO A 160 18.10 -0.22 0.92
CA PRO A 160 18.12 0.66 2.08
C PRO A 160 18.09 2.13 1.66
N ALA A 161 17.65 2.99 2.56
CA ALA A 161 17.61 4.44 2.40
C ALA A 161 19.03 5.02 2.19
N ASP A 162 19.26 5.59 1.02
CA ASP A 162 20.51 6.25 0.61
C ASP A 162 20.35 7.74 0.28
N ALA A 163 19.16 8.14 -0.20
CA ALA A 163 18.75 9.53 -0.42
C ALA A 163 17.32 9.82 0.08
N SER A 164 17.00 11.11 0.28
CA SER A 164 15.62 11.57 0.43
C SER A 164 14.96 11.66 -0.95
N ILE A 165 13.72 11.17 -1.07
CA ILE A 165 13.05 11.04 -2.36
C ILE A 165 11.52 11.11 -2.25
N THR A 166 10.87 11.50 -3.35
CA THR A 166 9.42 11.36 -3.52
C THR A 166 9.14 10.23 -4.50
N ILE A 167 8.20 9.35 -4.15
CA ILE A 167 7.70 8.27 -4.99
C ILE A 167 6.21 8.47 -5.25
N TYR A 168 5.75 8.01 -6.41
CA TYR A 168 4.42 8.27 -6.97
C TYR A 168 3.69 6.95 -7.19
N ALA A 169 2.41 6.89 -6.78
CA ALA A 169 1.58 5.71 -6.95
C ALA A 169 1.16 5.56 -8.42
N LYS A 170 1.40 4.39 -9.00
CA LYS A 170 0.87 4.04 -10.32
C LYS A 170 -0.44 3.28 -10.17
N TRP A 171 -1.46 3.81 -10.83
CA TRP A 171 -2.81 3.24 -10.86
C TRP A 171 -3.11 2.63 -12.21
N ILE A 172 -3.78 1.47 -12.21
CA ILE A 172 -4.41 0.87 -13.37
C ILE A 172 -5.92 0.96 -13.15
N GLU A 173 -6.67 1.56 -14.07
CA GLU A 173 -8.14 1.59 -13.98
C GLU A 173 -8.71 0.17 -14.01
N ASN A 174 -9.57 -0.15 -13.05
CA ASN A 174 -10.28 -1.42 -12.98
C ASN A 174 -11.33 -1.47 -14.08
N TYR A 175 -11.21 -2.42 -15.00
CA TYR A 175 -12.26 -2.70 -15.97
C TYR A 175 -13.27 -3.68 -15.37
N THR A 176 -14.55 -3.29 -15.35
CA THR A 176 -15.64 -4.18 -14.94
C THR A 176 -16.14 -4.93 -16.16
N VAL A 177 -16.02 -6.25 -16.15
CA VAL A 177 -16.59 -7.13 -17.18
C VAL A 177 -17.96 -7.59 -16.73
N ILE A 178 -19.01 -7.19 -17.45
CA ILE A 178 -20.38 -7.65 -17.20
C ILE A 178 -20.81 -8.52 -18.36
N ILE A 179 -21.08 -9.80 -18.08
CA ILE A 179 -21.51 -10.77 -19.09
C ILE A 179 -23.01 -11.05 -18.85
N PRO A 180 -23.93 -10.35 -19.55
CA PRO A 180 -25.32 -10.81 -19.63
C PRO A 180 -25.38 -12.22 -20.23
N ALA A 181 -25.91 -13.15 -19.43
CA ALA A 181 -26.22 -14.52 -19.83
C ALA A 181 -27.74 -14.64 -19.99
N SER A 182 -28.20 -15.08 -21.16
CA SER A 182 -29.62 -15.29 -21.43
C SER A 182 -29.86 -16.70 -21.93
N ILE A 183 -30.65 -17.48 -21.20
CA ILE A 183 -30.96 -18.87 -21.57
C ILE A 183 -32.40 -18.92 -22.09
N SER A 184 -32.57 -19.27 -23.37
CA SER A 184 -33.90 -19.30 -23.99
C SER A 184 -34.60 -20.62 -23.68
N LEU A 185 -35.50 -20.58 -22.69
CA LEU A 185 -36.41 -21.66 -22.30
C LEU A 185 -37.81 -21.12 -22.04
N ASN A 186 -38.56 -20.83 -23.11
CA ASN A 186 -40.00 -20.58 -23.05
C ASN A 186 -40.44 -19.61 -21.92
N GLU A 187 -39.88 -18.39 -21.96
CA GLU A 187 -40.13 -17.23 -21.10
C GLU A 187 -39.34 -17.14 -19.77
N THR A 188 -39.61 -16.08 -18.98
CA THR A 188 -38.56 -15.14 -18.56
C THR A 188 -37.93 -15.36 -17.17
N SER A 189 -36.60 -15.45 -17.13
CA SER A 189 -35.77 -15.18 -15.94
C SER A 189 -34.34 -14.83 -16.37
N GLU A 190 -33.78 -13.73 -15.87
CA GLU A 190 -32.40 -13.32 -16.16
C GLU A 190 -31.40 -14.03 -15.24
N LEU A 191 -30.34 -14.59 -15.82
CA LEU A 191 -29.18 -15.09 -15.07
C LEU A 191 -28.10 -14.01 -15.06
N LYS A 192 -27.82 -13.46 -13.88
CA LYS A 192 -26.73 -12.50 -13.67
C LYS A 192 -25.44 -13.25 -13.36
N VAL A 193 -24.38 -13.00 -14.12
CA VAL A 193 -23.03 -13.47 -13.79
C VAL A 193 -22.09 -12.29 -13.66
N GLU A 194 -21.38 -12.23 -12.54
CA GLU A 194 -20.45 -11.15 -12.19
C GLU A 194 -19.06 -11.73 -11.98
N GLY A 195 -18.05 -11.08 -12.55
CA GLY A 195 -16.64 -11.40 -12.30
C GLY A 195 -15.85 -10.12 -12.08
N ILE A 196 -15.02 -10.09 -11.04
CA ILE A 196 -14.18 -8.94 -10.70
C ILE A 196 -12.75 -9.28 -11.12
N ASN A 197 -12.25 -8.63 -12.16
CA ASN A 197 -10.83 -8.71 -12.53
C ASN A 197 -10.02 -7.75 -11.65
N ARG A 198 -8.90 -8.23 -11.08
CA ARG A 198 -8.02 -7.47 -10.16
C ARG A 198 -6.63 -7.20 -10.76
N GLY A 199 -6.52 -7.10 -12.09
CA GLY A 199 -5.24 -7.00 -12.80
C GLY A 199 -4.64 -8.36 -13.20
N ASP A 200 -5.05 -9.46 -12.54
CA ASP A 200 -4.76 -10.82 -12.99
C ASP A 200 -5.46 -11.12 -14.32
N LYS A 201 -4.73 -11.67 -15.28
CA LYS A 201 -5.13 -11.76 -16.70
C LYS A 201 -6.28 -12.74 -17.01
N ASN A 202 -6.88 -13.36 -16.00
CA ASN A 202 -7.96 -14.34 -16.13
C ASN A 202 -9.25 -13.85 -15.43
N LEU A 203 -10.40 -14.01 -16.08
CA LEU A 203 -11.72 -13.77 -15.51
C LEU A 203 -12.42 -15.11 -15.27
N SER A 204 -12.81 -15.39 -14.04
CA SER A 204 -13.61 -16.58 -13.68
C SER A 204 -15.10 -16.26 -13.71
N VAL A 205 -15.90 -17.14 -14.31
CA VAL A 205 -17.35 -16.97 -14.58
C VAL A 205 -18.00 -18.33 -14.36
N GLY A 206 -18.81 -18.46 -13.29
CA GLY A 206 -19.53 -19.69 -12.95
C GLY A 206 -20.99 -19.65 -13.37
N LEU A 207 -21.61 -20.81 -13.66
CA LEU A 207 -23.02 -20.93 -14.03
C LEU A 207 -23.82 -21.65 -12.94
N ASN A 208 -24.98 -21.11 -12.57
CA ASN A 208 -25.88 -21.71 -11.59
C ASN A 208 -26.99 -22.55 -12.29
N ARG A 209 -27.27 -23.74 -11.76
CA ARG A 209 -27.98 -24.84 -12.45
C ARG A 209 -29.51 -24.81 -12.27
N THR A 210 -30.21 -24.02 -13.08
CA THR A 210 -31.68 -24.20 -13.27
C THR A 210 -32.16 -24.15 -14.72
N ALA A 211 -31.27 -23.94 -15.69
CA ALA A 211 -31.64 -23.63 -17.05
C ALA A 211 -31.00 -24.59 -18.07
N MET A 212 -31.87 -25.33 -18.76
CA MET A 212 -31.60 -26.44 -19.67
C MET A 212 -31.36 -26.03 -21.14
N SER A 213 -30.51 -25.02 -21.46
CA SER A 213 -30.09 -24.80 -22.87
C SER A 213 -28.74 -24.04 -23.17
N VAL A 214 -27.82 -24.57 -24.04
CA VAL A 214 -26.48 -24.00 -24.45
C VAL A 214 -26.16 -24.07 -25.98
N SER A 215 -25.90 -22.96 -26.72
CA SER A 215 -26.02 -22.88 -28.22
C SER A 215 -24.71 -22.91 -29.03
N GLU A 216 -24.86 -23.18 -30.34
CA GLU A 216 -23.78 -23.40 -31.33
C GLU A 216 -23.29 -22.09 -32.02
N SER A 217 -22.67 -21.15 -31.30
CA SER A 217 -21.75 -20.14 -31.91
C SER A 217 -20.93 -19.37 -30.87
N ASN A 218 -19.97 -20.06 -30.23
CA ASN A 218 -19.39 -19.58 -28.97
C ASN A 218 -17.98 -18.99 -29.13
N LYS A 219 -17.92 -17.69 -29.43
CA LYS A 219 -16.78 -16.83 -29.15
C LYS A 219 -17.25 -15.71 -28.22
N LEU A 220 -16.63 -15.57 -27.05
CA LEU A 220 -16.96 -14.46 -26.15
C LEU A 220 -16.29 -13.20 -26.68
N THR A 221 -17.07 -12.39 -27.42
CA THR A 221 -16.66 -11.05 -27.84
C THR A 221 -17.01 -10.07 -26.73
N LEU A 222 -16.00 -9.59 -26.01
CA LEU A 222 -16.10 -8.49 -25.06
C LEU A 222 -15.77 -7.18 -25.78
N ALA A 223 -16.77 -6.31 -25.95
CA ALA A 223 -16.58 -4.98 -26.53
C ALA A 223 -16.53 -3.92 -25.42
N ASN A 224 -15.62 -2.95 -25.55
CA ASN A 224 -15.61 -1.76 -24.70
C ASN A 224 -16.81 -0.87 -25.07
N THR A 225 -17.61 -0.46 -24.09
CA THR A 225 -18.82 0.35 -24.36
C THR A 225 -18.53 1.81 -24.72
N ALA A 226 -17.32 2.30 -24.44
CA ALA A 226 -16.86 3.64 -24.84
C ALA A 226 -16.14 3.63 -26.20
N ASP A 227 -15.45 2.54 -26.56
CA ASP A 227 -14.81 2.35 -27.87
C ASP A 227 -15.05 0.93 -28.42
N THR A 228 -16.07 0.80 -29.28
CA THR A 228 -16.44 -0.49 -29.90
C THR A 228 -15.42 -1.02 -30.91
N THR A 229 -14.37 -0.27 -31.24
CA THR A 229 -13.25 -0.77 -32.06
C THR A 229 -12.31 -1.67 -31.26
N VAL A 230 -12.28 -1.51 -29.94
CA VAL A 230 -11.48 -2.33 -29.01
C VAL A 230 -12.28 -3.57 -28.61
N GLN A 231 -11.91 -4.72 -29.19
CA GLN A 231 -12.59 -5.99 -28.97
C GLN A 231 -11.63 -7.02 -28.36
N CYS A 232 -12.01 -7.55 -27.20
CA CYS A 232 -11.40 -8.75 -26.63
C CYS A 232 -12.14 -9.98 -27.17
N LEU A 233 -11.38 -10.91 -27.74
CA LEU A 233 -11.88 -11.97 -28.62
C LEU A 233 -11.47 -13.35 -28.09
N ALA A 234 -12.10 -13.79 -27.00
CA ALA A 234 -11.78 -15.05 -26.35
C ALA A 234 -12.49 -16.25 -27.03
N PRO A 235 -11.76 -17.31 -27.44
CA PRO A 235 -12.38 -18.58 -27.82
C PRO A 235 -12.98 -19.22 -26.57
N LEU A 236 -14.18 -19.80 -26.69
CA LEU A 236 -14.74 -20.66 -25.65
C LEU A 236 -14.31 -22.09 -25.97
N SER A 237 -13.38 -22.64 -25.17
CA SER A 237 -12.95 -24.04 -25.26
C SER A 237 -13.64 -24.90 -24.21
N TRP A 238 -13.93 -26.13 -24.60
CA TRP A 238 -14.28 -27.24 -23.71
C TRP A 238 -13.20 -28.28 -23.98
N ASP A 239 -12.25 -28.49 -23.06
CA ASP A 239 -11.22 -29.51 -23.21
C ASP A 239 -11.72 -30.88 -22.71
N GLY A 240 -12.57 -30.83 -21.68
CA GLY A 240 -13.59 -31.81 -21.32
C GLY A 240 -13.09 -33.23 -21.12
N SER A 241 -11.82 -33.39 -20.73
CA SER A 241 -11.11 -34.66 -20.62
C SER A 241 -12.00 -35.76 -20.04
N GLU A 242 -12.66 -36.64 -20.81
CA GLU A 242 -12.59 -37.04 -22.24
C GLU A 242 -12.52 -35.99 -23.39
N THR A 243 -11.27 -35.68 -23.74
CA THR A 243 -10.72 -35.43 -25.09
C THR A 243 -11.45 -34.45 -26.04
N ASN A 244 -11.02 -33.19 -25.98
CA ASN A 244 -10.74 -32.30 -27.13
C ASN A 244 -11.70 -32.44 -28.35
N PRO A 245 -12.82 -31.68 -28.38
CA PRO A 245 -13.91 -31.98 -29.28
C PRO A 245 -13.85 -31.24 -30.61
N GLU A 246 -13.64 -31.99 -31.69
CA GLU A 246 -14.45 -31.75 -32.88
C GLU A 246 -15.92 -32.20 -32.64
N LYS A 247 -16.20 -33.01 -31.60
CA LYS A 247 -17.50 -33.69 -31.35
C LYS A 247 -17.77 -34.03 -29.86
N ALA A 248 -17.98 -33.05 -28.99
CA ALA A 248 -18.43 -33.29 -27.61
C ALA A 248 -19.94 -33.59 -27.59
N ILE A 249 -20.31 -34.87 -27.50
CA ILE A 249 -21.72 -35.29 -27.36
C ILE A 249 -21.95 -35.70 -25.90
N LEU A 250 -22.61 -34.85 -25.13
CA LEU A 250 -23.02 -35.19 -23.76
C LEU A 250 -24.29 -36.05 -23.78
N THR A 251 -24.13 -37.37 -23.96
CA THR A 251 -25.25 -38.32 -23.91
C THR A 251 -25.58 -38.66 -22.45
N LEU A 252 -26.63 -38.04 -21.90
CA LEU A 252 -27.17 -38.44 -20.60
C LEU A 252 -28.13 -39.62 -20.78
N ALA A 253 -27.76 -40.79 -20.25
CA ALA A 253 -28.68 -41.90 -20.11
C ALA A 253 -29.83 -41.54 -19.15
N PRO A 254 -31.07 -42.04 -19.36
CA PRO A 254 -32.19 -41.76 -18.46
C PRO A 254 -31.87 -42.21 -17.03
N GLY A 255 -31.83 -41.26 -16.10
CA GLY A 255 -31.62 -41.50 -14.67
C GLY A 255 -30.23 -41.16 -14.10
N SER A 256 -29.31 -40.58 -14.88
CA SER A 256 -27.99 -40.17 -14.37
C SER A 256 -28.03 -38.86 -13.57
N GLU A 257 -27.77 -38.92 -12.26
CA GLU A 257 -27.44 -37.76 -11.44
C GLU A 257 -25.93 -37.44 -11.55
N ILE A 258 -25.59 -36.24 -12.01
CA ILE A 258 -24.22 -35.70 -11.95
C ILE A 258 -24.22 -34.54 -10.95
N THR A 259 -23.47 -34.70 -9.86
CA THR A 259 -23.58 -33.87 -8.65
C THR A 259 -22.72 -32.62 -8.62
N GLU A 260 -21.53 -32.57 -9.25
CA GLU A 260 -20.70 -31.34 -9.31
C GLU A 260 -19.57 -31.45 -10.35
N GLY A 261 -18.98 -30.31 -10.71
CA GLY A 261 -17.82 -30.24 -11.61
C GLY A 261 -17.40 -28.79 -11.91
N ASP A 262 -16.16 -28.45 -11.57
CA ASP A 262 -15.57 -27.12 -11.80
C ASP A 262 -15.04 -26.97 -13.23
N ALA A 263 -15.15 -25.77 -13.78
CA ALA A 263 -14.53 -25.39 -15.04
C ALA A 263 -13.57 -24.20 -14.82
N VAL A 264 -12.29 -24.39 -15.18
CA VAL A 264 -11.28 -23.32 -15.14
C VAL A 264 -11.12 -22.76 -16.54
N MET A 265 -11.46 -21.48 -16.73
CA MET A 265 -11.17 -20.79 -17.99
C MET A 265 -9.78 -20.15 -17.93
N ALA A 266 -8.94 -20.50 -18.89
CA ALA A 266 -7.80 -19.66 -19.27
C ALA A 266 -8.27 -18.68 -20.35
N ILE A 267 -8.12 -17.38 -20.12
CA ILE A 267 -8.39 -16.37 -21.14
C ILE A 267 -7.07 -16.01 -21.80
N GLU A 268 -6.91 -16.32 -23.08
CA GLU A 268 -5.80 -15.77 -23.85
C GLU A 268 -5.99 -14.26 -24.05
N ALA A 269 -4.97 -13.49 -23.66
CA ALA A 269 -5.07 -12.04 -23.59
C ALA A 269 -5.11 -11.42 -25.00
N PRO A 270 -5.98 -10.42 -25.24
CA PRO A 270 -5.78 -9.48 -26.33
C PRO A 270 -4.49 -8.69 -26.10
N GLU A 271 -3.76 -8.39 -27.18
CA GLU A 271 -2.49 -7.64 -27.10
C GLU A 271 -2.68 -6.20 -26.57
N ASN A 272 -3.90 -5.65 -26.65
CA ASN A 272 -4.22 -4.27 -26.27
C ASN A 272 -5.52 -4.20 -25.45
N ILE A 273 -5.44 -4.50 -24.15
CA ILE A 273 -6.54 -4.26 -23.21
C ILE A 273 -6.55 -2.76 -22.83
N GLN A 274 -7.69 -2.10 -22.96
CA GLN A 274 -7.89 -0.74 -22.46
C GLN A 274 -8.76 -0.75 -21.19
N ALA A 275 -8.72 0.34 -20.45
CA ALA A 275 -9.66 0.54 -19.34
C ALA A 275 -11.09 0.78 -19.85
N GLY A 276 -12.07 0.48 -19.02
CA GLY A 276 -13.49 0.76 -19.30
C GLY A 276 -14.43 -0.36 -18.90
N LYS A 277 -15.70 -0.21 -19.29
CA LYS A 277 -16.73 -1.22 -19.09
C LYS A 277 -16.80 -2.12 -20.32
N TYR A 278 -16.66 -3.42 -20.10
CA TYR A 278 -16.76 -4.42 -21.14
C TYR A 278 -18.06 -5.22 -20.99
N THR A 279 -18.76 -5.40 -22.11
CA THR A 279 -19.94 -6.25 -22.18
C THR A 279 -19.76 -7.32 -23.25
N GLY A 280 -20.23 -8.53 -22.98
CA GLY A 280 -20.30 -9.62 -23.96
C GLY A 280 -21.46 -10.55 -23.67
N ASN A 281 -21.94 -11.23 -24.71
CA ASN A 281 -23.04 -12.16 -24.60
C ASN A 281 -22.51 -13.59 -24.48
N LEU A 282 -23.06 -14.36 -23.55
CA LEU A 282 -22.86 -15.81 -23.45
C LEU A 282 -24.16 -16.48 -23.92
N VAL A 283 -24.12 -17.40 -24.90
CA VAL A 283 -25.29 -17.79 -25.74
C VAL A 283 -25.70 -19.26 -25.62
N PHE A 284 -27.03 -19.53 -25.71
CA PHE A 284 -27.68 -20.63 -24.99
C PHE A 284 -28.94 -21.36 -25.61
N SER A 285 -28.78 -22.58 -26.18
CA SER A 285 -29.77 -23.51 -26.85
C SER A 285 -29.39 -25.05 -26.83
N ILE A 286 -29.72 -25.87 -25.80
CA ILE A 286 -29.60 -27.36 -25.76
C ILE A 286 -30.63 -27.95 -26.71
N LYS A 287 -30.27 -29.07 -27.36
CA LYS A 287 -31.21 -29.91 -28.10
C LYS A 287 -31.78 -30.98 -27.18
N TYR A 288 -33.10 -31.05 -27.10
CA TYR A 288 -33.81 -32.25 -26.64
C TYR A 288 -34.08 -33.15 -27.86
N GLU A 289 -33.89 -34.46 -27.70
CA GLU A 289 -34.49 -35.49 -28.56
C GLU A 289 -35.79 -36.01 -27.91
#